data_AF-A0A2D6L8M5-F1
#
_entry.id   AF-A0A2D6L8M5-F1
#
_cell.length_a   1.000
_cell.length_b   1.000
_cell.length_c   1.000
_cell.angle_alpha   90.00
_cell.angle_beta   90.00
_cell.angle_gamma   90.00
#
_symmetry.space_group_name_H-M   'P 1'
#
loop_
_entity.id
_entity.type
_entity.pdbx_description
1 polymer ?
#
loop_
_entity_poly.entity_id
_entity_poly.type
_entity_poly.pdbx_seq_one_letter_code
_entity_poly.pdbx_strand_id
1 'polypeptide(L)'
;MGMKPILQPLKTIILALLLAFSVSYVFAAWSGPTATPPDGNTDAPVNVGTTDQIKDAGLGVNALSVFGRGLFSGEVQIGSTGLACNSSVYGTIKYDEDSNCLQLCTDPDWQDVSCAAPVVYIVNEIHTTAECSAAGGVPTDIGGLVYVCKFIDDSCPAEWTQYLNWSTTAACSTGGGGGTCYATCISSSHVFSDTARETCSVLRRYGAPPNCIANQGDLATCYATIQEVGCY
;
A
#
# COMPACT_ATOMS: atom_id res chain seq x y z
N MET A 1 79.55 34.54 -60.72
CA MET A 1 79.28 33.09 -60.69
C MET A 1 77.81 32.91 -60.33
N GLY A 2 76.94 32.67 -61.30
CA GLY A 2 75.48 32.68 -61.08
C GLY A 2 75.02 31.41 -60.37
N MET A 3 74.46 31.54 -59.17
CA MET A 3 73.87 30.47 -58.33
C MET A 3 72.64 29.76 -58.95
N LYS A 4 72.45 29.82 -60.26
CA LYS A 4 71.26 29.33 -60.96
C LYS A 4 71.12 27.79 -61.07
N PRO A 5 72.18 26.95 -61.10
CA PRO A 5 71.98 25.51 -61.31
C PRO A 5 71.51 24.75 -60.05
N ILE A 6 71.57 25.34 -58.85
CA ILE A 6 71.27 24.65 -57.57
C ILE A 6 69.88 25.01 -57.01
N LEU A 7 69.29 26.14 -57.41
CA LEU A 7 68.01 26.62 -56.87
C LEU A 7 66.79 25.80 -57.31
N GLN A 8 66.80 25.23 -58.51
CA GLN A 8 65.69 24.39 -58.99
C GLN A 8 65.62 23.02 -58.29
N PRO A 9 66.70 22.22 -58.21
CA PRO A 9 66.63 20.94 -57.49
C PRO A 9 66.30 21.15 -56.01
N LEU A 10 66.78 22.24 -55.38
CA LEU A 10 66.43 22.57 -54.00
C LEU A 10 64.93 22.85 -53.80
N LYS A 11 64.29 23.59 -54.70
CA LYS A 11 62.83 23.84 -54.65
C LYS A 11 62.04 22.54 -54.79
N THR A 12 62.48 21.65 -55.67
CA THR A 12 61.86 20.33 -55.86
C THR A 12 62.00 19.45 -54.61
N ILE A 13 63.18 19.44 -53.98
CA ILE A 13 63.42 18.70 -52.74
C ILE A 13 62.56 19.25 -51.59
N ILE A 14 62.47 20.57 -51.44
CA ILE A 14 61.64 21.20 -50.40
C ILE A 14 60.16 20.84 -50.61
N LEU A 15 59.67 20.88 -51.84
CA LEU A 15 58.29 20.50 -52.15
C LEU A 15 58.03 19.02 -51.86
N ALA A 16 58.95 18.13 -52.23
CA ALA A 16 58.84 16.70 -51.97
C ALA A 16 58.82 16.39 -50.46
N LEU A 17 59.66 17.08 -49.68
CA LEU A 17 59.68 16.94 -48.22
C LEU A 17 58.38 17.45 -47.60
N LEU A 18 57.89 18.62 -48.00
CA LEU A 18 56.61 19.15 -47.53
C LEU A 18 55.44 18.20 -47.82
N LEU A 19 55.45 17.55 -48.98
CA LEU A 19 54.44 16.57 -49.37
C LEU A 19 54.55 15.27 -48.55
N ALA A 20 55.77 14.77 -48.33
CA ALA A 20 56.00 13.55 -47.55
C ALA A 20 55.61 13.73 -46.07
N PHE A 21 55.93 14.88 -45.49
CA PHE A 21 55.54 15.22 -44.12
C PHE A 21 54.04 15.47 -43.99
N SER A 22 53.39 16.13 -44.96
CA SER A 22 51.95 16.38 -44.91
C SER A 22 51.14 15.09 -45.03
N VAL A 23 51.53 14.16 -45.91
CA VAL A 23 50.88 12.83 -46.01
C VAL A 23 51.03 12.05 -44.71
N SER A 24 52.24 12.01 -44.15
CA SER A 24 52.50 11.28 -42.90
C SER A 24 51.70 11.86 -41.72
N TYR A 25 51.57 13.19 -41.64
CA TYR A 25 50.79 13.85 -40.60
C TYR A 25 49.28 13.55 -40.74
N VAL A 26 48.74 13.59 -41.96
CA VAL A 26 47.33 13.30 -42.22
C VAL A 26 46.97 11.86 -41.83
N PHE A 27 47.83 10.88 -42.15
CA PHE A 27 47.60 9.47 -41.77
C PHE A 27 47.78 9.20 -40.27
N ALA A 28 48.65 9.95 -39.57
CA ALA A 28 48.84 9.78 -38.13
C ALA A 28 47.72 10.42 -37.29
N ALA A 29 47.15 11.54 -37.76
CA ALA A 29 46.11 12.26 -37.03
C ALA A 29 44.69 11.75 -37.34
N TRP A 30 44.49 11.09 -38.47
CA TRP A 30 43.19 10.53 -38.82
C TRP A 30 43.07 9.07 -38.36
N SER A 31 42.33 8.85 -37.29
CA SER A 31 41.74 7.55 -36.99
C SER A 31 40.37 7.47 -37.66
N GLY A 32 40.20 6.51 -38.57
CA GLY A 32 38.88 6.19 -39.13
C GLY A 32 37.90 5.68 -38.06
N PRO A 33 36.61 5.53 -38.40
CA PRO A 33 35.64 4.93 -37.52
C PRO A 33 36.12 3.55 -37.02
N THR A 34 36.04 3.32 -35.72
CA THR A 34 36.46 2.04 -35.10
C THR A 34 35.39 0.96 -35.18
N ALA A 35 34.14 1.33 -35.47
CA ALA A 35 33.03 0.42 -35.64
C ALA A 35 32.76 0.11 -37.12
N THR A 36 32.40 -1.14 -37.42
CA THR A 36 31.99 -1.58 -38.76
C THR A 36 30.61 -1.02 -39.09
N PRO A 37 30.40 -0.28 -40.21
CA PRO A 37 29.06 0.17 -40.57
C PRO A 37 28.06 -1.00 -40.65
N PRO A 38 26.86 -0.89 -40.06
CA PRO A 38 26.24 0.32 -39.48
C PRO A 38 26.49 0.52 -37.97
N ASP A 39 27.36 -0.26 -37.34
CA ASP A 39 27.63 -0.21 -35.90
C ASP A 39 28.28 1.12 -35.48
N GLY A 40 28.06 1.52 -34.22
CA GLY A 40 28.63 2.74 -33.65
C GLY A 40 28.00 4.05 -34.15
N ASN A 41 26.94 3.97 -34.95
CA ASN A 41 26.09 5.11 -35.23
C ASN A 41 25.39 5.59 -33.95
N THR A 42 25.16 6.90 -33.87
CA THR A 42 24.25 7.45 -32.85
C THR A 42 22.86 6.85 -33.03
N ASP A 43 22.18 6.54 -31.92
CA ASP A 43 20.80 6.06 -31.96
C ASP A 43 19.92 6.96 -32.84
N ALA A 44 19.07 6.33 -33.66
CA ALA A 44 18.21 7.08 -34.56
C ALA A 44 17.33 8.08 -33.78
N PRO A 45 17.18 9.33 -34.25
CA PRO A 45 16.27 10.28 -33.62
C PRO A 45 14.83 9.81 -33.72
N VAL A 46 13.94 10.40 -32.93
CA VAL A 46 12.49 10.22 -33.14
C VAL A 46 12.14 10.73 -34.53
N ASN A 47 11.56 9.87 -35.37
CA ASN A 47 11.29 10.15 -36.77
C ASN A 47 9.84 9.82 -37.15
N VAL A 48 9.40 10.33 -38.30
CA VAL A 48 8.01 10.23 -38.79
C VAL A 48 7.80 9.06 -39.77
N GLY A 49 8.71 8.07 -39.76
CA GLY A 49 8.56 6.86 -40.57
C GLY A 49 7.35 6.03 -40.16
N THR A 50 6.93 5.11 -41.02
CA THR A 50 5.80 4.20 -40.75
C THR A 50 6.20 2.95 -39.98
N THR A 51 7.48 2.79 -39.66
CA THR A 51 8.00 1.68 -38.87
C THR A 51 8.08 2.10 -37.41
N ASP A 52 7.65 1.23 -36.51
CA ASP A 52 7.73 1.49 -35.08
C ASP A 52 9.18 1.72 -34.66
N GLN A 53 9.41 2.81 -33.94
CA GLN A 53 10.67 3.04 -33.28
C GLN A 53 10.57 2.62 -31.82
N ILE A 54 11.42 1.67 -31.42
CA ILE A 54 11.54 1.24 -30.04
C ILE A 54 12.70 1.99 -29.40
N LYS A 55 12.49 2.47 -28.17
CA LYS A 55 13.50 3.05 -27.29
C LYS A 55 13.57 2.20 -26.04
N ASP A 56 14.67 1.45 -25.89
CA ASP A 56 14.83 0.47 -24.80
C ASP A 56 15.07 1.14 -23.43
N ALA A 57 15.47 2.41 -23.43
CA ALA A 57 15.61 3.23 -22.23
C ALA A 57 14.45 4.26 -22.12
N GLY A 58 14.42 4.99 -21.01
CA GLY A 58 13.41 6.01 -20.76
C GLY A 58 13.41 7.16 -21.78
N LEU A 59 12.22 7.64 -22.12
CA LEU A 59 12.01 8.83 -22.96
C LEU A 59 11.58 10.02 -22.07
N GLY A 60 12.50 10.95 -21.83
CA GLY A 60 12.20 12.21 -21.14
C GLY A 60 11.78 13.30 -22.13
N VAL A 61 10.59 13.87 -21.95
CA VAL A 61 10.09 15.01 -22.74
C VAL A 61 9.38 16.01 -21.81
N ASN A 62 9.44 17.30 -22.13
CA ASN A 62 8.73 18.33 -21.35
C ASN A 62 7.21 18.22 -21.50
N ALA A 63 6.74 17.87 -22.70
CA ALA A 63 5.34 17.63 -23.01
C ALA A 63 5.23 16.60 -24.13
N LEU A 64 4.27 15.68 -24.01
CA LEU A 64 3.94 14.69 -25.02
C LEU A 64 2.51 14.92 -25.50
N SER A 65 2.34 15.22 -26.78
CA SER A 65 1.01 15.26 -27.41
C SER A 65 0.84 14.02 -28.28
N VAL A 66 -0.22 13.24 -28.02
CA VAL A 66 -0.57 12.04 -28.78
C VAL A 66 -1.89 12.30 -29.48
N PHE A 67 -1.86 12.50 -30.79
CA PHE A 67 -3.07 12.72 -31.60
C PHE A 67 -3.83 11.43 -31.93
N GLY A 68 -3.18 10.28 -31.73
CA GLY A 68 -3.78 8.95 -31.85
C GLY A 68 -4.16 8.37 -30.49
N ARG A 69 -3.95 7.06 -30.33
CA ARG A 69 -4.16 6.37 -29.05
C ARG A 69 -2.84 6.24 -28.30
N GLY A 70 -2.83 6.62 -27.03
CA GLY A 70 -1.77 6.23 -26.09
C GLY A 70 -2.07 4.83 -25.55
N LEU A 71 -1.07 3.94 -25.58
CA LEU A 71 -1.12 2.63 -24.92
C LEU A 71 0.03 2.57 -23.92
N PHE A 72 -0.32 2.38 -22.64
CA PHE A 72 0.63 2.14 -21.57
C PHE A 72 0.42 0.70 -21.10
N SER A 73 1.40 -0.17 -21.33
CA SER A 73 1.30 -1.60 -20.98
C SER A 73 1.74 -1.90 -19.54
N GLY A 74 2.42 -0.96 -18.90
CA GLY A 74 2.79 -1.02 -17.48
C GLY A 74 2.05 0.04 -16.68
N GLU A 75 2.61 0.37 -15.52
CA GLU A 75 2.05 1.37 -14.62
C GLU A 75 2.22 2.80 -15.16
N VAL A 76 1.24 3.65 -14.88
CA VAL A 76 1.30 5.10 -15.13
C VAL A 76 1.27 5.80 -13.79
N GLN A 77 2.39 6.41 -13.42
CA GLN A 77 2.42 7.33 -12.28
C GLN A 77 1.95 8.70 -12.75
N ILE A 78 0.86 9.18 -12.14
CA ILE A 78 0.28 10.49 -12.41
C ILE A 78 0.62 11.39 -11.23
N GLY A 79 1.26 12.53 -11.50
CA GLY A 79 1.49 13.57 -10.49
C GLY A 79 0.47 14.71 -10.60
N SER A 80 0.63 15.72 -9.76
CA SER A 80 -0.08 17.00 -9.86
C SER A 80 0.92 18.16 -9.90
N THR A 81 0.65 19.15 -10.74
CA THR A 81 1.46 20.39 -10.83
C THR A 81 0.82 21.56 -10.08
N GLY A 82 -0.25 21.32 -9.29
CA GLY A 82 -1.04 22.37 -8.67
C GLY A 82 -1.92 23.16 -9.65
N LEU A 83 -2.15 22.60 -10.85
CA LEU A 83 -2.93 23.22 -11.92
C LEU A 83 -4.39 23.43 -11.48
N ALA A 84 -4.88 24.67 -11.61
CA ALA A 84 -6.30 24.97 -11.40
C ALA A 84 -7.14 24.32 -12.51
N CYS A 85 -8.24 23.67 -12.15
CA CYS A 85 -9.20 23.18 -13.13
C CYS A 85 -9.91 24.38 -13.78
N ASN A 86 -9.99 24.36 -15.10
CA ASN A 86 -10.68 25.36 -15.92
C ASN A 86 -10.89 24.78 -17.33
N SER A 87 -11.63 25.50 -18.18
CA SER A 87 -11.92 25.10 -19.56
C SER A 87 -10.72 24.71 -20.44
N SER A 88 -9.50 25.24 -20.17
CA SER A 88 -8.30 24.89 -20.96
C SER A 88 -7.70 23.54 -20.59
N VAL A 89 -8.07 22.99 -19.44
CA VAL A 89 -7.54 21.73 -18.89
C VAL A 89 -8.67 20.73 -18.60
N TYR A 90 -9.87 20.98 -19.14
CA TYR A 90 -11.03 20.10 -19.02
C TYR A 90 -10.69 18.67 -19.49
N GLY A 91 -11.12 17.67 -18.71
CA GLY A 91 -10.85 16.26 -18.97
C GLY A 91 -9.45 15.79 -18.54
N THR A 92 -8.62 16.67 -17.97
CA THR A 92 -7.33 16.27 -17.39
C THR A 92 -7.55 15.40 -16.16
N ILE A 93 -6.70 14.38 -16.01
CA ILE A 93 -6.64 13.54 -14.82
C ILE A 93 -5.43 13.96 -13.99
N LYS A 94 -5.58 14.04 -12.67
CA LYS A 94 -4.47 14.20 -11.73
C LYS A 94 -4.62 13.28 -10.53
N TYR A 95 -3.53 13.06 -9.82
CA TYR A 95 -3.57 12.54 -8.45
C TYR A 95 -3.31 13.70 -7.49
N ASP A 96 -4.23 13.94 -6.57
CA ASP A 96 -4.12 14.99 -5.57
C ASP A 96 -3.60 14.40 -4.26
N GLU A 97 -2.37 14.76 -3.89
CA GLU A 97 -1.67 14.20 -2.72
C GLU A 97 -2.26 14.70 -1.40
N ASP A 98 -2.88 15.88 -1.39
CA ASP A 98 -3.51 16.44 -0.19
C ASP A 98 -4.80 15.68 0.18
N SER A 99 -5.62 15.33 -0.83
CA SER A 99 -6.86 14.57 -0.65
C SER A 99 -6.70 13.06 -0.83
N ASN A 100 -5.54 12.59 -1.32
CA ASN A 100 -5.28 11.21 -1.74
C ASN A 100 -6.28 10.67 -2.76
N CYS A 101 -6.72 11.52 -3.70
CA CYS A 101 -7.73 11.21 -4.69
C CYS A 101 -7.21 11.29 -6.13
N LEU A 102 -7.60 10.32 -6.95
CA LEU A 102 -7.62 10.45 -8.40
C LEU A 102 -8.77 11.38 -8.78
N GLN A 103 -8.46 12.47 -9.48
CA GLN A 103 -9.41 13.51 -9.84
C GLN A 103 -9.49 13.73 -11.35
N LEU A 104 -10.67 14.12 -11.84
CA LEU A 104 -10.93 14.56 -13.21
C LEU A 104 -11.34 16.04 -13.19
N CYS A 105 -10.73 16.86 -14.04
CA CYS A 105 -11.16 18.25 -14.19
C CYS A 105 -12.46 18.32 -15.00
N THR A 106 -13.55 18.81 -14.39
CA THR A 106 -14.86 18.95 -15.04
C THR A 106 -15.28 20.41 -15.25
N ASP A 107 -14.39 21.38 -15.02
CA ASP A 107 -14.59 22.85 -15.10
C ASP A 107 -15.82 23.38 -14.32
N PRO A 108 -15.63 24.25 -13.31
CA PRO A 108 -14.37 24.84 -12.83
C PRO A 108 -13.62 23.96 -11.81
N ASP A 109 -14.21 22.82 -11.43
CA ASP A 109 -13.75 22.06 -10.27
C ASP A 109 -13.12 20.73 -10.65
N TRP A 110 -12.21 20.29 -9.78
CA TRP A 110 -11.73 18.91 -9.75
C TRP A 110 -12.80 18.03 -9.10
N GLN A 111 -13.18 16.94 -9.76
CA GLN A 111 -14.06 15.93 -9.19
C GLN A 111 -13.31 14.66 -8.85
N ASP A 112 -13.58 14.13 -7.66
CA ASP A 112 -13.04 12.86 -7.19
C ASP A 112 -13.63 11.70 -8.01
N VAL A 113 -12.75 10.93 -8.63
CA VAL A 113 -13.09 9.67 -9.31
C VAL A 113 -12.93 8.50 -8.36
N SER A 114 -11.83 8.49 -7.61
CA SER A 114 -11.53 7.47 -6.61
C SER A 114 -10.54 8.03 -5.59
N CYS A 115 -10.85 7.86 -4.32
CA CYS A 115 -9.98 8.26 -3.22
C CYS A 115 -9.44 7.04 -2.50
N ALA A 116 -8.23 7.15 -1.96
CA ALA A 116 -7.81 6.22 -0.92
C ALA A 116 -8.85 6.29 0.21
N ALA A 117 -9.31 5.13 0.68
CA ALA A 117 -10.22 5.10 1.82
C ALA A 117 -9.52 5.78 3.02
N PRO A 118 -10.22 6.64 3.77
CA PRO A 118 -9.63 7.21 4.98
C PRO A 118 -9.21 6.07 5.91
N VAL A 119 -8.05 6.20 6.53
CA VAL A 119 -7.62 5.27 7.57
C VAL A 119 -8.59 5.41 8.74
N VAL A 120 -9.45 4.42 8.92
CA VAL A 120 -10.36 4.37 10.06
C VAL A 120 -9.67 3.62 11.18
N TYR A 121 -9.46 4.30 12.30
CA TYR A 121 -8.85 3.72 13.48
C TYR A 121 -9.87 3.00 14.35
N ILE A 122 -9.43 1.92 14.98
CA ILE A 122 -10.07 1.32 16.14
C ILE A 122 -9.80 2.23 17.35
N VAL A 123 -10.61 2.12 18.41
CA VAL A 123 -10.44 2.86 19.65
C VAL A 123 -8.97 2.88 20.11
N ASN A 124 -8.53 4.00 20.67
CA ASN A 124 -7.15 4.27 21.07
C ASN A 124 -6.10 4.36 19.94
N GLU A 125 -6.51 4.34 18.67
CA GLU A 125 -5.64 4.62 17.51
C GLU A 125 -4.41 3.69 17.40
N ILE A 126 -4.45 2.51 18.01
CA ILE A 126 -3.36 1.52 17.94
C ILE A 126 -3.45 0.71 16.65
N HIS A 127 -4.67 0.28 16.31
CA HIS A 127 -4.97 -0.51 15.12
C HIS A 127 -5.99 0.20 14.24
N THR A 128 -6.06 -0.22 12.98
CA THR A 128 -7.01 0.22 11.97
C THR A 128 -8.09 -0.82 11.72
N THR A 129 -9.19 -0.41 11.08
CA THR A 129 -10.25 -1.35 10.65
C THR A 129 -9.74 -2.37 9.62
N ALA A 130 -8.71 -2.01 8.85
CA ALA A 130 -8.01 -2.92 7.95
C ALA A 130 -7.20 -3.98 8.71
N GLU A 131 -6.44 -3.58 9.74
CA GLU A 131 -5.69 -4.51 10.60
C GLU A 131 -6.60 -5.43 11.40
N CYS A 132 -7.74 -4.91 11.87
CA CYS A 132 -8.79 -5.73 12.49
C CYS A 132 -9.28 -6.85 11.55
N SER A 133 -9.59 -6.49 10.30
CA SER A 133 -10.04 -7.46 9.29
C SER A 133 -8.94 -8.47 8.95
N ALA A 134 -7.68 -8.02 8.87
CA ALA A 134 -6.52 -8.87 8.62
C ALA A 134 -6.24 -9.85 9.78
N ALA A 135 -6.52 -9.45 11.02
CA ALA A 135 -6.43 -10.29 12.21
C ALA A 135 -7.59 -11.31 12.32
N GLY A 136 -8.57 -11.27 11.41
CA GLY A 136 -9.74 -12.15 11.40
C GLY A 136 -10.93 -11.64 12.21
N GLY A 137 -10.86 -10.40 12.70
CA GLY A 137 -11.96 -9.72 13.39
C GLY A 137 -12.87 -8.94 12.43
N VAL A 138 -13.95 -8.39 13.00
CA VAL A 138 -14.91 -7.54 12.27
C VAL A 138 -14.94 -6.16 12.92
N PRO A 139 -14.55 -5.09 12.19
CA PRO A 139 -14.70 -3.72 12.68
C PRO A 139 -16.16 -3.42 13.00
N THR A 140 -16.45 -3.06 14.24
CA THR A 140 -17.80 -2.82 14.75
C THR A 140 -17.90 -1.40 15.29
N ASP A 141 -18.76 -0.57 14.68
CA ASP A 141 -19.07 0.78 15.17
C ASP A 141 -19.88 0.66 16.48
N ILE A 142 -19.33 1.22 17.56
CA ILE A 142 -19.94 1.24 18.89
C ILE A 142 -20.64 2.57 19.20
N GLY A 143 -20.76 3.45 18.19
CA GLY A 143 -21.43 4.74 18.24
C GLY A 143 -20.45 5.89 18.04
N GLY A 144 -20.88 6.91 17.29
CA GLY A 144 -20.10 8.14 17.10
C GLY A 144 -18.84 7.95 16.24
N LEU A 145 -18.83 6.98 15.32
CA LEU A 145 -17.66 6.62 14.48
C LEU A 145 -16.49 6.08 15.30
N VAL A 146 -16.79 5.49 16.46
CA VAL A 146 -15.82 4.84 17.33
C VAL A 146 -15.92 3.35 17.08
N TYR A 147 -14.82 2.70 16.69
CA TYR A 147 -14.82 1.29 16.29
C TYR A 147 -14.08 0.42 17.30
N VAL A 148 -14.59 -0.79 17.55
CA VAL A 148 -13.84 -1.90 18.18
C VAL A 148 -13.66 -3.02 17.19
N CYS A 149 -12.62 -3.84 17.36
CA CYS A 149 -12.46 -5.06 16.58
C CYS A 149 -13.15 -6.24 17.28
N LYS A 150 -14.21 -6.77 16.69
CA LYS A 150 -14.97 -7.89 17.26
C LYS A 150 -14.42 -9.23 16.76
N PHE A 151 -13.99 -10.08 17.69
CA PHE A 151 -13.53 -11.44 17.41
C PHE A 151 -14.54 -12.48 17.89
N ILE A 152 -14.70 -13.60 17.16
CA ILE A 152 -15.52 -14.75 17.56
C ILE A 152 -14.66 -15.70 18.40
N ASP A 153 -14.21 -15.21 19.55
CA ASP A 153 -13.38 -15.92 20.51
C ASP A 153 -13.72 -15.45 21.94
N ASP A 154 -13.22 -16.17 22.94
CA ASP A 154 -13.39 -15.82 24.36
C ASP A 154 -12.37 -14.81 24.88
N SER A 155 -11.37 -14.46 24.05
CA SER A 155 -10.24 -13.59 24.37
C SER A 155 -9.65 -12.94 23.12
N CYS A 156 -9.00 -11.80 23.30
CA CYS A 156 -8.37 -11.08 22.19
C CYS A 156 -7.13 -11.84 21.67
N PRO A 157 -6.85 -11.82 20.36
CA PRO A 157 -5.62 -12.39 19.81
C PRO A 157 -4.37 -11.65 20.33
N ALA A 158 -3.20 -12.23 20.10
CA ALA A 158 -1.93 -11.60 20.48
C ALA A 158 -1.80 -10.21 19.85
N GLU A 159 -1.25 -9.25 20.60
CA GLU A 159 -1.15 -7.82 20.25
C GLU A 159 -2.48 -7.04 20.25
N TRP A 160 -3.59 -7.67 20.65
CA TRP A 160 -4.88 -7.01 20.83
C TRP A 160 -5.28 -7.03 22.32
N THR A 161 -5.92 -5.96 22.77
CA THR A 161 -6.37 -5.82 24.16
C THR A 161 -7.87 -5.68 24.23
N GLN A 162 -8.53 -6.32 25.20
CA GLN A 162 -9.98 -6.19 25.37
C GLN A 162 -10.34 -4.73 25.68
N TYR A 163 -11.30 -4.18 24.94
CA TYR A 163 -11.82 -2.85 25.17
C TYR A 163 -12.99 -2.90 26.15
N LEU A 164 -12.79 -2.41 27.37
CA LEU A 164 -13.82 -2.39 28.42
C LEU A 164 -14.46 -3.78 28.60
N ASN A 165 -15.80 -3.87 28.70
CA ASN A 165 -16.52 -5.14 28.79
C ASN A 165 -17.21 -5.52 27.47
N TRP A 166 -16.78 -4.97 26.33
CA TRP A 166 -17.40 -5.29 25.03
C TRP A 166 -17.33 -6.78 24.75
N SER A 167 -18.47 -7.45 24.82
CA SER A 167 -18.58 -8.89 24.56
C SER A 167 -20.01 -9.31 24.25
N THR A 168 -20.15 -10.50 23.64
CA THR A 168 -21.40 -11.27 23.62
C THR A 168 -21.23 -12.44 24.57
N THR A 169 -22.19 -12.68 25.46
CA THR A 169 -22.12 -13.79 26.42
C THR A 169 -23.25 -14.79 26.23
N ALA A 170 -22.99 -16.05 26.53
CA ALA A 170 -23.97 -17.11 26.65
C ALA A 170 -24.16 -17.49 28.12
N ALA A 171 -25.42 -17.69 28.52
CA ALA A 171 -25.76 -18.05 29.89
C ALA A 171 -25.02 -19.33 30.34
N CYS A 172 -24.43 -19.29 31.53
CA CYS A 172 -23.88 -20.45 32.20
C CYS A 172 -24.94 -21.02 33.15
N SER A 173 -24.92 -22.34 33.39
CA SER A 173 -25.71 -22.98 34.45
C SER A 173 -24.84 -23.83 35.36
N THR A 174 -25.11 -23.80 36.66
CA THR A 174 -24.49 -24.72 37.63
C THR A 174 -25.53 -25.30 38.57
N GLY A 175 -25.33 -26.56 38.93
CA GLY A 175 -26.26 -27.37 39.73
C GLY A 175 -27.05 -28.32 38.84
N GLY A 176 -26.89 -29.63 39.04
CA GLY A 176 -27.57 -30.65 38.24
C GLY A 176 -26.77 -31.94 38.11
N GLY A 177 -26.78 -32.77 39.16
CA GLY A 177 -26.30 -34.16 39.12
C GLY A 177 -27.10 -34.96 40.14
N GLY A 178 -27.81 -35.99 39.70
CA GLY A 178 -28.83 -36.69 40.47
C GLY A 178 -28.37 -37.14 41.87
N GLY A 179 -29.06 -36.65 42.91
CA GLY A 179 -29.01 -37.22 44.26
C GLY A 179 -28.68 -36.29 45.43
N THR A 180 -28.57 -34.97 45.24
CA THR A 180 -27.97 -34.07 46.25
C THR A 180 -28.72 -32.73 46.36
N CYS A 181 -28.60 -32.11 47.53
CA CYS A 181 -29.27 -30.88 47.95
C CYS A 181 -28.75 -29.61 47.25
N TYR A 182 -28.77 -29.56 45.93
CA TYR A 182 -28.26 -28.43 45.15
C TYR A 182 -29.34 -27.42 44.79
N ALA A 183 -29.07 -26.14 45.02
CA ALA A 183 -29.75 -25.06 44.32
C ALA A 183 -29.15 -24.95 42.91
N THR A 184 -30.01 -24.81 41.90
CA THR A 184 -29.60 -24.49 40.54
C THR A 184 -29.48 -22.98 40.39
N CYS A 185 -28.48 -22.50 39.66
CA CYS A 185 -28.53 -21.15 39.12
C CYS A 185 -28.03 -21.04 37.70
N ILE A 186 -28.62 -20.08 36.99
CA ILE A 186 -28.39 -19.75 35.60
C ILE A 186 -28.03 -18.26 35.55
N SER A 187 -26.90 -17.91 34.94
CA SER A 187 -26.56 -16.50 34.67
C SER A 187 -27.43 -15.95 33.55
N SER A 188 -27.56 -14.62 33.44
CA SER A 188 -28.10 -14.02 32.22
C SER A 188 -27.09 -14.11 31.06
N SER A 189 -27.49 -13.58 29.91
CA SER A 189 -26.68 -13.37 28.70
C SER A 189 -26.93 -11.98 28.14
N HIS A 190 -25.98 -11.43 27.40
CA HIS A 190 -26.17 -10.21 26.61
C HIS A 190 -25.61 -10.35 25.19
N VAL A 191 -26.17 -9.52 24.30
CA VAL A 191 -25.65 -9.29 22.95
C VAL A 191 -24.50 -8.29 23.01
N PHE A 192 -23.65 -8.29 21.98
CA PHE A 192 -22.45 -7.46 21.87
C PHE A 192 -22.63 -6.02 22.38
N SER A 193 -22.16 -5.76 23.59
CA SER A 193 -22.30 -4.47 24.29
C SER A 193 -21.24 -4.33 25.39
N ASP A 194 -21.01 -3.10 25.87
CA ASP A 194 -20.20 -2.84 27.07
C ASP A 194 -20.97 -3.19 28.36
N THR A 195 -21.34 -4.46 28.49
CA THR A 195 -22.02 -4.98 29.67
C THR A 195 -21.07 -5.89 30.42
N ALA A 196 -20.93 -5.67 31.74
CA ALA A 196 -20.11 -6.55 32.56
C ALA A 196 -20.60 -8.00 32.48
N ARG A 197 -19.65 -8.94 32.39
CA ARG A 197 -19.90 -10.38 32.29
C ARG A 197 -20.80 -10.87 33.43
N GLU A 198 -21.87 -11.58 33.06
CA GLU A 198 -22.86 -12.04 34.03
C GLU A 198 -22.36 -13.21 34.85
N THR A 199 -22.82 -13.24 36.09
CA THR A 199 -22.47 -14.30 37.03
C THR A 199 -23.70 -14.74 37.80
N CYS A 200 -23.68 -15.99 38.24
CA CYS A 200 -24.54 -16.42 39.33
C CYS A 200 -23.77 -17.30 40.31
N SER A 201 -24.13 -17.21 41.59
CA SER A 201 -23.55 -18.04 42.64
C SER A 201 -24.62 -18.77 43.44
N VAL A 202 -24.36 -20.04 43.76
CA VAL A 202 -25.20 -20.87 44.64
C VAL A 202 -24.35 -21.56 45.69
N LEU A 203 -24.91 -21.70 46.90
CA LEU A 203 -24.29 -22.51 47.94
C LEU A 203 -24.56 -24.00 47.66
N ARG A 204 -23.49 -24.76 47.39
CA ARG A 204 -23.55 -26.22 47.27
C ARG A 204 -23.61 -26.84 48.65
N ARG A 205 -24.74 -27.43 49.04
CA ARG A 205 -24.86 -28.12 50.33
C ARG A 205 -24.40 -29.58 50.21
N TYR A 206 -23.69 -30.06 51.23
CA TYR A 206 -23.30 -31.47 51.33
C TYR A 206 -24.44 -32.31 51.95
N GLY A 207 -24.67 -33.51 51.39
CA GLY A 207 -25.65 -34.49 51.88
C GLY A 207 -26.65 -34.99 50.83
N ALA A 208 -27.22 -36.17 51.06
CA ALA A 208 -28.34 -36.72 50.29
C ALA A 208 -29.68 -36.36 50.96
N PRO A 209 -30.75 -36.10 50.19
CA PRO A 209 -32.08 -35.86 50.74
C PRO A 209 -32.51 -37.02 51.66
N PRO A 210 -33.12 -36.77 52.84
CA PRO A 210 -33.59 -35.49 53.37
C PRO A 210 -32.58 -34.71 54.24
N ASN A 211 -31.36 -35.23 54.44
CA ASN A 211 -30.41 -34.76 55.45
C ASN A 211 -29.47 -33.66 54.93
N CYS A 212 -30.01 -32.68 54.21
CA CYS A 212 -29.23 -31.55 53.71
C CYS A 212 -28.65 -30.77 54.89
N ILE A 213 -27.32 -30.78 55.07
CA ILE A 213 -26.69 -30.05 56.17
C ILE A 213 -26.76 -28.56 55.86
N ALA A 214 -27.64 -27.85 56.56
CA ALA A 214 -27.62 -26.40 56.58
C ALA A 214 -26.29 -25.97 57.22
N ASN A 215 -25.50 -25.13 56.53
CA ASN A 215 -24.25 -24.50 56.99
C ASN A 215 -22.92 -25.21 56.68
N GLN A 216 -22.89 -26.25 55.84
CA GLN A 216 -21.65 -26.72 55.22
C GLN A 216 -21.82 -26.76 53.70
N GLY A 217 -21.07 -25.89 53.00
CA GLY A 217 -21.15 -25.81 51.56
C GLY A 217 -20.18 -24.82 50.94
N ASP A 218 -19.76 -25.12 49.71
CA ASP A 218 -18.91 -24.25 48.92
C ASP A 218 -19.76 -23.35 48.01
N LEU A 219 -19.34 -22.09 47.86
CA LEU A 219 -19.95 -21.19 46.89
C LEU A 219 -19.53 -21.63 45.49
N ALA A 220 -20.50 -22.06 44.69
CA ALA A 220 -20.28 -22.34 43.29
C ALA A 220 -20.70 -21.15 42.45
N THR A 221 -19.72 -20.51 41.85
CA THR A 221 -19.94 -19.39 40.92
C THR A 221 -19.83 -19.87 39.48
N CYS A 222 -20.75 -19.40 38.68
CA CYS A 222 -20.94 -19.68 37.27
C CYS A 222 -20.86 -18.36 36.55
N TYR A 223 -19.96 -18.26 35.58
CA TYR A 223 -19.77 -17.07 34.78
C TYR A 223 -20.27 -17.35 33.37
N ALA A 224 -21.04 -16.42 32.80
CA ALA A 224 -21.47 -16.50 31.40
C ALA A 224 -20.25 -16.72 30.48
N THR A 225 -20.40 -17.52 29.44
CA THR A 225 -19.30 -17.82 28.51
C THR A 225 -19.22 -16.70 27.47
N ILE A 226 -18.05 -16.09 27.29
CA ILE A 226 -17.85 -15.13 26.20
C ILE A 226 -17.88 -15.89 24.87
N GLN A 227 -18.67 -15.40 23.92
CA GLN A 227 -18.79 -15.94 22.55
C GLN A 227 -18.11 -15.02 21.53
N GLU A 228 -18.10 -13.72 21.83
CA GLU A 228 -17.41 -12.70 21.04
C GLU A 228 -16.81 -11.67 21.98
N VAL A 229 -15.64 -11.12 21.64
CA VAL A 229 -14.94 -10.11 22.42
C VAL A 229 -14.59 -8.90 21.56
N GLY A 230 -14.77 -7.70 22.11
CA GLY A 230 -14.36 -6.44 21.50
C GLY A 230 -12.96 -6.07 21.94
N CYS A 231 -12.07 -5.90 20.98
CA CYS A 231 -10.65 -5.63 21.19
C CYS A 231 -10.21 -4.37 20.46
N TYR A 232 -9.03 -3.87 20.83
CA TYR A 232 -8.34 -2.77 20.20
C TYR A 232 -6.84 -2.95 20.20
#